data_AF-A0A7C0VUA3-F1
#
_entry.id   AF-A0A7C0VUA3-F1
#
_cell.length_a   1.000
_cell.length_b   1.000
_cell.length_c   1.000
_cell.angle_alpha   90.00
_cell.angle_beta   90.00
_cell.angle_gamma   90.00
#
_symmetry.space_group_name_H-M   'P 1'
#
loop_
_entity.id
_entity.type
_entity.pdbx_description
1 polymer ?
#
loop_
_entity_poly.entity_id
_entity_poly.type
_entity_poly.pdbx_seq_one_letter_code
_entity_poly.pdbx_strand_id
1 'polypeptide(L)'
;MSFITYKLFGDIARRWAEQLPAFKRAYASSGLTMPYHVYLSYFIAAAVIGFPFVLIFSFPLHLAVMKLPLVRAVAASIVLPIIYVISVIGFGLYFPFYLKRSRQARIDAALPYAVGYMASLAGAGVSVERLIYEAATVEGEKELAREFGLIVRDIELFNIDTATALERAAERSPSVSLSVFMTGLHDTFITSGDLKEYAMFMARRLLEDKMNALRAVSNSLALIGEMYVTMMVAAPLIMIVMMVVMSLLGGSIAGIPPLLLIFIVTLVVIPVSAISVLIMIDSVLSRV
;
A
#
# COMPACT_ATOMS: atom_id res chain seq x y z
N MET A 1 -4.23 -29.11 -12.04
CA MET A 1 -5.50 -28.53 -11.51
C MET A 1 -5.96 -27.26 -12.25
N SER A 2 -5.10 -26.53 -12.99
CA SER A 2 -5.46 -25.27 -13.67
C SER A 2 -6.52 -25.38 -14.77
N PHE A 3 -6.51 -26.46 -15.54
CA PHE A 3 -7.39 -26.60 -16.70
C PHE A 3 -8.85 -26.91 -16.32
N ILE A 4 -9.06 -27.69 -15.26
CA ILE A 4 -10.39 -28.14 -14.82
C ILE A 4 -11.18 -26.97 -14.22
N THR A 5 -10.53 -26.14 -13.40
CA THR A 5 -11.12 -24.97 -12.77
C THR A 5 -11.54 -23.92 -13.81
N TYR A 6 -10.69 -23.66 -14.81
CA TYR A 6 -11.02 -22.74 -15.90
C TYR A 6 -12.17 -23.26 -16.77
N LYS A 7 -12.23 -24.57 -17.02
CA LYS A 7 -13.30 -25.18 -17.83
C LYS A 7 -14.67 -25.13 -17.15
N LEU A 8 -14.73 -25.21 -15.82
CA LEU A 8 -15.99 -25.21 -15.07
C LEU A 8 -16.49 -23.80 -14.72
N PHE A 9 -15.58 -22.86 -14.41
CA PHE A 9 -15.95 -21.53 -13.91
C PHE A 9 -15.53 -20.39 -14.83
N GLY A 10 -14.97 -20.69 -16.00
CA GLY A 10 -14.50 -19.70 -16.98
C GLY A 10 -15.60 -18.78 -17.51
N ASP A 11 -16.81 -19.29 -17.74
CA ASP A 11 -17.91 -18.50 -18.30
C ASP A 11 -18.49 -17.49 -17.31
N ILE A 12 -18.58 -17.87 -16.03
CA ILE A 12 -18.99 -16.98 -14.94
C ILE A 12 -17.90 -15.93 -14.69
N ALA A 13 -16.64 -16.35 -14.72
CA ALA A 13 -15.51 -15.44 -14.61
C ALA A 13 -15.48 -14.42 -15.76
N ARG A 14 -15.78 -14.80 -17.00
CA ARG A 14 -15.85 -13.86 -18.14
C ARG A 14 -16.95 -12.81 -17.96
N ARG A 15 -18.15 -13.20 -17.52
CA ARG A 15 -19.26 -12.26 -17.27
C ARG A 15 -18.95 -11.26 -16.16
N TRP A 16 -18.34 -11.72 -15.07
CA TRP A 16 -17.91 -10.84 -13.97
C TRP A 16 -16.72 -9.95 -14.36
N ALA A 17 -15.81 -10.47 -15.21
CA ALA A 17 -14.66 -9.73 -15.72
C ALA A 17 -15.06 -8.49 -16.54
N GLU A 18 -16.17 -8.56 -17.28
CA GLU A 18 -16.69 -7.46 -18.10
C GLU A 18 -17.33 -6.35 -17.25
N GLN A 19 -17.87 -6.69 -16.07
CA GLN A 19 -18.56 -5.74 -15.19
C GLN A 19 -17.63 -4.90 -14.31
N LEU A 20 -16.33 -5.25 -14.21
CA LEU A 20 -15.36 -4.60 -13.33
C LEU A 20 -14.12 -4.08 -14.10
N PRO A 21 -14.28 -3.06 -14.97
CA PRO A 21 -13.16 -2.52 -15.75
C PRO A 21 -12.06 -1.93 -14.87
N ALA A 22 -12.41 -1.32 -13.74
CA ALA A 22 -11.44 -0.78 -12.78
C ALA A 22 -10.56 -1.86 -12.15
N PHE A 23 -11.16 -3.02 -11.80
CA PHE A 23 -10.44 -4.15 -11.24
C PHE A 23 -9.49 -4.78 -12.26
N LYS A 24 -9.92 -4.90 -13.53
CA LYS A 24 -9.06 -5.39 -14.61
C LYS A 24 -7.80 -4.53 -14.78
N ARG A 25 -7.94 -3.19 -14.75
CA ARG A 25 -6.78 -2.27 -14.81
C ARG A 25 -5.86 -2.41 -13.60
N ALA A 26 -6.43 -2.52 -12.41
CA ALA A 26 -5.66 -2.73 -11.18
C ALA A 26 -4.92 -4.07 -11.18
N TYR A 27 -5.55 -5.12 -11.69
CA TYR A 27 -4.94 -6.43 -11.85
C TYR A 27 -3.80 -6.41 -12.87
N ALA A 28 -3.99 -5.79 -14.04
CA ALA A 28 -2.95 -5.69 -15.06
C ALA A 28 -1.68 -5.01 -14.53
N SER A 29 -1.84 -3.97 -13.70
CA SER A 29 -0.74 -3.24 -13.07
C SER A 29 -0.21 -3.90 -11.77
N SER A 30 -0.86 -4.95 -11.27
CA SER A 30 -0.44 -5.66 -10.04
C SER A 30 0.82 -6.50 -10.20
N GLY A 31 1.25 -6.77 -11.44
CA GLY A 31 2.47 -7.54 -11.73
C GLY A 31 2.30 -9.06 -11.63
N LEU A 32 1.07 -9.56 -11.36
CA LEU A 32 0.73 -10.98 -11.35
C LEU A 32 0.96 -11.63 -12.73
N THR A 33 1.58 -12.81 -12.74
CA THR A 33 1.90 -13.57 -13.97
C THR A 33 0.71 -14.36 -14.51
N MET A 34 -0.30 -14.60 -13.68
CA MET A 34 -1.49 -15.34 -14.07
C MET A 34 -2.39 -14.46 -14.95
N PRO A 35 -2.98 -15.01 -16.04
CA PRO A 35 -3.99 -14.28 -16.80
C PRO A 35 -5.19 -13.90 -15.92
N TYR A 36 -5.74 -12.71 -16.11
CA TYR A 36 -6.86 -12.17 -15.32
C TYR A 36 -8.03 -13.14 -15.17
N HIS A 37 -8.44 -13.77 -16.28
CA HIS A 37 -9.54 -14.73 -16.28
C HIS A 37 -9.23 -15.99 -15.46
N VAL A 38 -7.97 -16.44 -15.45
CA VAL A 38 -7.54 -17.62 -14.69
C VAL A 38 -7.57 -17.32 -13.18
N TYR A 39 -7.08 -16.14 -12.78
CA TYR A 39 -7.16 -15.69 -11.39
C TYR A 39 -8.61 -15.64 -10.89
N LEU A 40 -9.50 -15.02 -11.68
CA LEU A 40 -10.92 -14.92 -11.33
C LEU A 40 -11.61 -16.29 -11.29
N SER A 41 -11.25 -17.23 -12.17
CA SER A 41 -11.78 -18.60 -12.12
C SER A 41 -11.34 -19.36 -10.88
N TYR A 42 -10.07 -19.26 -10.46
CA TYR A 42 -9.62 -19.87 -9.19
C TYR A 42 -10.35 -19.30 -7.99
N PHE A 43 -10.57 -17.99 -8.02
CA PHE A 43 -11.25 -17.29 -6.96
C PHE A 43 -12.70 -17.73 -6.77
N ILE A 44 -13.45 -17.76 -7.88
CA ILE A 44 -14.83 -18.23 -7.90
C ILE A 44 -14.88 -19.70 -7.48
N ALA A 45 -13.96 -20.52 -7.95
CA ALA A 45 -13.90 -21.93 -7.57
C ALA A 45 -13.61 -22.11 -6.08
N ALA A 46 -12.71 -21.32 -5.48
CA ALA A 46 -12.44 -21.37 -4.04
C ALA A 46 -13.70 -21.03 -3.23
N ALA A 47 -14.44 -19.98 -3.62
CA ALA A 47 -15.70 -19.62 -2.96
C ALA A 47 -16.76 -20.73 -3.09
N VAL A 48 -16.94 -21.28 -4.29
CA VAL A 48 -17.99 -22.28 -4.58
C VAL A 48 -17.68 -23.65 -3.97
N ILE A 49 -16.42 -24.11 -4.05
CA ILE A 49 -16.00 -25.41 -3.52
C ILE A 49 -15.81 -25.35 -2.01
N GLY A 50 -15.31 -24.21 -1.49
CA GLY A 50 -15.11 -24.01 -0.06
C GLY A 50 -16.42 -23.89 0.72
N PHE A 51 -17.48 -23.35 0.13
CA PHE A 51 -18.79 -23.21 0.78
C PHE A 51 -19.35 -24.55 1.35
N PRO A 52 -19.55 -25.63 0.56
CA PRO A 52 -20.05 -26.89 1.08
C PRO A 52 -19.06 -27.52 2.06
N PHE A 53 -17.75 -27.36 1.84
CA PHE A 53 -16.73 -27.85 2.75
C PHE A 53 -16.87 -27.21 4.14
N VAL A 54 -16.92 -25.88 4.23
CA VAL A 54 -17.10 -25.15 5.49
C VAL A 54 -18.44 -25.50 6.15
N LEU A 55 -19.50 -25.69 5.37
CA LEU A 55 -20.81 -26.09 5.90
C LEU A 55 -20.77 -27.49 6.53
N ILE A 56 -20.20 -28.48 5.83
CA ILE A 56 -20.14 -29.87 6.28
C ILE A 56 -19.26 -30.01 7.54
N PHE A 57 -18.15 -29.27 7.62
CA PHE A 57 -17.25 -29.35 8.78
C PHE A 57 -17.67 -28.47 9.96
N SER A 58 -18.38 -27.36 9.73
CA SER A 58 -18.83 -26.48 10.82
C SER A 58 -19.94 -27.11 11.68
N PHE A 59 -20.83 -27.89 11.08
CA PHE A 59 -21.92 -28.54 11.80
C PHE A 59 -21.47 -29.53 12.90
N PRO A 60 -20.59 -30.52 12.63
CA PRO A 60 -20.08 -31.41 13.67
C PRO A 60 -19.19 -30.66 14.67
N LEU A 61 -18.46 -29.62 14.24
CA LEU A 61 -17.65 -28.80 15.15
C LEU A 61 -18.51 -28.13 16.23
N HIS A 62 -19.62 -27.49 15.84
CA HIS A 62 -20.52 -26.82 16.77
C HIS A 62 -21.23 -27.80 17.74
N LEU A 63 -21.54 -29.01 17.29
CA LEU A 63 -22.18 -30.04 18.11
C LEU A 63 -21.19 -30.76 19.04
N ALA A 64 -20.06 -31.24 18.52
CA ALA A 64 -19.13 -32.09 19.25
C ALA A 64 -18.16 -31.31 20.15
N VAL A 65 -17.68 -30.14 19.69
CA VAL A 65 -16.65 -29.36 20.39
C VAL A 65 -17.30 -28.27 21.24
N MET A 66 -18.18 -27.46 20.66
CA MET A 66 -18.83 -26.34 21.38
C MET A 66 -20.07 -26.76 22.18
N LYS A 67 -20.55 -28.01 22.03
CA LYS A 67 -21.71 -28.57 22.74
C LYS A 67 -22.96 -27.68 22.67
N LEU A 68 -23.18 -27.02 21.53
CA LEU A 68 -24.32 -26.14 21.34
C LEU A 68 -25.61 -26.95 21.17
N PRO A 69 -26.77 -26.46 21.68
CA PRO A 69 -28.05 -27.10 21.40
C PRO A 69 -28.35 -27.06 19.89
N LEU A 70 -29.05 -28.07 19.38
CA LEU A 70 -29.23 -28.34 17.95
C LEU A 70 -29.63 -27.09 17.13
N VAL A 71 -30.60 -26.32 17.62
CA VAL A 71 -31.10 -25.12 16.93
C VAL A 71 -30.01 -24.05 16.78
N ARG A 72 -29.19 -23.83 17.82
CA ARG A 72 -28.08 -22.86 17.78
C ARG A 72 -26.92 -23.37 16.93
N ALA A 73 -26.65 -24.68 16.95
CA ALA A 73 -25.63 -25.29 16.12
C ALA A 73 -25.96 -25.16 14.63
N VAL A 74 -27.21 -25.40 14.23
CA VAL A 74 -27.67 -25.20 12.84
C VAL A 74 -27.50 -23.73 12.43
N ALA A 75 -27.99 -22.79 13.24
CA ALA A 75 -27.87 -21.36 12.95
C ALA A 75 -26.40 -20.92 12.79
N ALA A 76 -25.51 -21.29 13.72
CA ALA A 76 -24.10 -20.95 13.65
C ALA A 76 -23.39 -21.58 12.43
N SER A 77 -23.78 -22.79 12.04
CA SER A 77 -23.20 -23.50 10.89
C SER A 77 -23.61 -22.90 9.55
N ILE A 78 -24.71 -22.16 9.48
CA ILE A 78 -25.12 -21.40 8.28
C ILE A 78 -24.34 -20.08 8.19
N VAL A 79 -24.04 -19.44 9.32
CA VAL A 79 -23.33 -18.16 9.37
C VAL A 79 -21.87 -18.28 8.92
N LEU A 80 -21.16 -19.34 9.34
CA LEU A 80 -19.73 -19.49 9.01
C LEU A 80 -19.42 -19.59 7.50
N PRO A 81 -20.16 -20.35 6.68
CA PRO A 81 -19.98 -20.37 5.22
C PRO A 81 -20.20 -18.99 4.57
N ILE A 82 -21.14 -18.19 5.09
CA ILE A 82 -21.38 -16.83 4.60
C ILE A 82 -20.17 -15.95 4.90
N ILE A 83 -19.66 -15.98 6.14
CA ILE A 83 -18.44 -15.27 6.53
C ILE A 83 -17.25 -15.72 5.67
N TYR A 84 -17.12 -17.03 5.41
CA TYR A 84 -16.09 -17.59 4.55
C TYR A 84 -16.17 -17.00 3.14
N VAL A 85 -17.34 -17.03 2.49
CA VAL A 85 -17.51 -16.49 1.13
C VAL A 85 -17.21 -14.99 1.10
N ILE A 86 -17.69 -14.21 2.07
CA ILE A 86 -17.39 -12.77 2.16
C ILE A 86 -15.90 -12.55 2.33
N SER A 87 -15.22 -13.33 3.18
CA SER A 87 -13.79 -13.21 3.44
C SER A 87 -12.96 -13.56 2.21
N VAL A 88 -13.33 -14.62 1.49
CA VAL A 88 -12.72 -14.99 0.22
C VAL A 88 -12.93 -13.85 -0.77
N ILE A 89 -14.19 -13.41 -1.00
CA ILE A 89 -14.52 -12.31 -1.91
C ILE A 89 -13.73 -11.03 -1.58
N GLY A 90 -13.68 -10.65 -0.31
CA GLY A 90 -12.91 -9.49 0.15
C GLY A 90 -11.42 -9.63 -0.13
N PHE A 91 -10.83 -10.77 0.24
CA PHE A 91 -9.40 -11.00 0.07
C PHE A 91 -8.98 -11.02 -1.40
N GLY A 92 -9.67 -11.77 -2.27
CA GLY A 92 -9.23 -11.87 -3.67
C GLY A 92 -9.51 -10.63 -4.50
N LEU A 93 -10.45 -9.77 -4.10
CA LEU A 93 -10.58 -8.44 -4.69
C LEU A 93 -9.53 -7.48 -4.15
N TYR A 94 -9.21 -7.52 -2.86
CA TYR A 94 -8.23 -6.61 -2.25
C TYR A 94 -6.78 -6.92 -2.64
N PHE A 95 -6.44 -8.20 -2.78
CA PHE A 95 -5.06 -8.67 -2.96
C PHE A 95 -4.34 -8.04 -4.18
N PRO A 96 -4.94 -7.94 -5.38
CA PRO A 96 -4.29 -7.27 -6.51
C PRO A 96 -4.06 -5.78 -6.28
N PHE A 97 -4.96 -5.09 -5.57
CA PHE A 97 -4.76 -3.67 -5.21
C PHE A 97 -3.61 -3.49 -4.22
N TYR A 98 -3.51 -4.38 -3.24
CA TYR A 98 -2.39 -4.38 -2.29
C TYR A 98 -1.05 -4.58 -3.00
N LEU A 99 -0.96 -5.59 -3.89
CA LEU A 99 0.24 -5.82 -4.71
C LEU A 99 0.56 -4.61 -5.59
N LYS A 100 -0.43 -4.06 -6.30
CA LYS A 100 -0.25 -2.86 -7.12
C LYS A 100 0.32 -1.71 -6.28
N ARG A 101 -0.26 -1.44 -5.10
CA ARG A 101 0.18 -0.34 -4.23
C ARG A 101 1.60 -0.57 -3.69
N SER A 102 1.93 -1.80 -3.32
CA SER A 102 3.29 -2.16 -2.89
C SER A 102 4.32 -1.95 -4.01
N ARG A 103 4.00 -2.39 -5.24
CA ARG A 103 4.85 -2.15 -6.42
C ARG A 103 5.00 -0.67 -6.72
N GLN A 104 3.89 0.07 -6.70
CA GLN A 104 3.88 1.51 -6.91
C GLN A 104 4.82 2.21 -5.92
N ALA A 105 4.73 1.91 -4.62
CA ALA A 105 5.58 2.53 -3.60
C ALA A 105 7.07 2.25 -3.84
N ARG A 106 7.43 1.02 -4.22
CA ARG A 106 8.82 0.64 -4.55
C ARG A 106 9.34 1.39 -5.78
N ILE A 107 8.51 1.48 -6.83
CA ILE A 107 8.83 2.23 -8.04
C ILE A 107 9.02 3.71 -7.73
N ASP A 108 8.06 4.34 -7.04
CA ASP A 108 8.09 5.76 -6.70
C ASP A 108 9.30 6.14 -5.83
N ALA A 109 9.75 5.23 -4.96
CA ALA A 109 10.91 5.44 -4.10
C ALA A 109 12.25 5.49 -4.87
N ALA A 110 12.38 4.65 -5.92
CA ALA A 110 13.59 4.51 -6.74
C ALA A 110 13.62 5.46 -7.95
N LEU A 111 12.43 5.83 -8.46
CA LEU A 111 12.26 6.62 -9.68
C LEU A 111 13.10 7.92 -9.74
N PRO A 112 13.20 8.76 -8.68
CA PRO A 112 13.97 10.00 -8.75
C PRO A 112 15.45 9.77 -9.08
N TYR A 113 16.03 8.66 -8.59
CA TYR A 113 17.43 8.31 -8.83
C TYR A 113 17.63 7.73 -10.22
N ALA A 114 16.72 6.86 -10.66
CA ALA A 114 16.73 6.30 -12.01
C ALA A 114 16.63 7.40 -13.07
N VAL A 115 15.68 8.33 -12.90
CA VAL A 115 15.48 9.46 -13.80
C VAL A 115 16.66 10.43 -13.74
N GLY A 116 17.25 10.65 -12.57
CA GLY A 116 18.50 11.42 -12.43
C GLY A 116 19.68 10.80 -13.19
N TYR A 117 19.82 9.47 -13.14
CA TYR A 117 20.82 8.73 -13.93
C TYR A 117 20.53 8.86 -15.43
N MET A 118 19.29 8.63 -15.86
CA MET A 118 18.86 8.84 -17.25
C MET A 118 19.13 10.27 -17.72
N ALA A 119 18.87 11.30 -16.91
CA ALA A 119 19.16 12.68 -17.25
C ALA A 119 20.67 12.94 -17.48
N SER A 120 21.53 12.27 -16.70
CA SER A 120 22.98 12.35 -16.90
C SER A 120 23.43 11.72 -18.23
N LEU A 121 22.85 10.56 -18.59
CA LEU A 121 23.12 9.88 -19.86
C LEU A 121 22.57 10.65 -21.06
N ALA A 122 21.35 11.20 -20.94
CA ALA A 122 20.78 12.08 -21.96
C ALA A 122 21.70 13.29 -22.21
N GLY A 123 22.33 13.82 -21.16
CA GLY A 123 23.33 14.88 -21.27
C GLY A 123 24.59 14.50 -22.05
N ALA A 124 24.90 13.21 -22.17
CA ALA A 124 25.97 12.68 -22.99
C ALA A 124 25.53 12.37 -24.44
N GLY A 125 24.28 12.67 -24.80
CA GLY A 125 23.74 12.44 -26.15
C GLY A 125 23.31 10.99 -26.42
N VAL A 126 23.06 10.21 -25.38
CA VAL A 126 22.58 8.82 -25.51
C VAL A 126 21.14 8.80 -26.04
N SER A 127 20.83 7.90 -26.99
CA SER A 127 19.48 7.75 -27.54
C SER A 127 18.47 7.28 -26.48
N VAL A 128 17.17 7.50 -26.73
CA VAL A 128 16.10 7.08 -25.81
C VAL A 128 16.11 5.57 -25.59
N GLU A 129 16.27 4.76 -26.63
CA GLU A 129 16.30 3.29 -26.47
C GLU A 129 17.46 2.87 -25.57
N ARG A 130 18.65 3.43 -25.82
CA ARG A 130 19.84 3.07 -25.03
C ARG A 130 19.75 3.57 -23.60
N LEU A 131 19.17 4.75 -23.39
CA LEU A 131 18.94 5.32 -22.07
C LEU A 131 18.00 4.44 -21.22
N ILE A 132 16.95 3.88 -21.81
CA ILE A 132 16.06 2.93 -21.14
C ILE A 132 16.76 1.59 -20.88
N TYR A 133 17.58 1.13 -21.83
CA TYR A 133 18.38 -0.10 -21.66
C TYR A 133 19.36 0.00 -20.49
N GLU A 134 20.13 1.10 -20.40
CA GLU A 134 21.07 1.33 -19.29
C GLU A 134 20.32 1.47 -17.97
N ALA A 135 19.19 2.18 -17.95
CA ALA A 135 18.34 2.29 -16.76
C ALA A 135 17.84 0.91 -16.31
N ALA A 136 17.39 0.05 -17.22
CA ALA A 136 16.97 -1.31 -16.89
C ALA A 136 18.10 -2.19 -16.32
N THR A 137 19.34 -1.94 -16.75
CA THR A 137 20.52 -2.76 -16.41
C THR A 137 21.13 -2.37 -15.06
N VAL A 138 21.21 -1.07 -14.77
CA VAL A 138 21.86 -0.53 -13.57
C VAL A 138 20.90 -0.42 -12.38
N GLU A 139 19.58 -0.35 -12.64
CA GLU A 139 18.58 -0.16 -11.59
C GLU A 139 18.58 -1.31 -10.57
N GLY A 140 18.79 -0.96 -9.30
CA GLY A 140 18.83 -1.93 -8.19
C GLY A 140 17.43 -2.38 -7.74
N GLU A 141 16.41 -1.54 -7.94
CA GLU A 141 15.03 -1.85 -7.57
C GLU A 141 14.34 -2.68 -8.67
N LYS A 142 14.13 -3.97 -8.39
CA LYS A 142 13.64 -4.98 -9.34
C LYS A 142 12.32 -4.61 -10.03
N GLU A 143 11.40 -3.94 -9.35
CA GLU A 143 10.12 -3.56 -9.97
C GLU A 143 10.29 -2.48 -11.02
N LEU A 144 11.17 -1.51 -10.75
CA LEU A 144 11.46 -0.43 -11.69
C LEU A 144 12.30 -0.94 -12.86
N ALA A 145 13.33 -1.74 -12.57
CA ALA A 145 14.13 -2.43 -13.59
C ALA A 145 13.26 -3.29 -14.51
N ARG A 146 12.24 -3.97 -13.95
CA ARG A 146 11.26 -4.72 -14.73
C ARG A 146 10.44 -3.83 -15.65
N GLU A 147 9.93 -2.68 -15.20
CA GLU A 147 9.14 -1.78 -16.07
C GLU A 147 9.99 -1.25 -17.24
N PHE A 148 11.24 -0.86 -17.00
CA PHE A 148 12.17 -0.48 -18.08
C PHE A 148 12.51 -1.66 -18.99
N GLY A 149 12.82 -2.83 -18.43
CA GLY A 149 13.13 -4.04 -19.21
C GLY A 149 11.96 -4.51 -20.08
N LEU A 150 10.71 -4.30 -19.64
CA LEU A 150 9.55 -4.56 -20.48
C LEU A 150 9.49 -3.61 -21.69
N ILE A 151 9.94 -2.35 -21.56
CA ILE A 151 10.05 -1.42 -22.71
C ILE A 151 11.12 -1.89 -23.68
N VAL A 152 12.31 -2.19 -23.17
CA VAL A 152 13.42 -2.74 -23.96
C VAL A 152 12.98 -3.98 -24.73
N ARG A 153 12.28 -4.90 -24.06
CA ARG A 153 11.74 -6.11 -24.67
C ARG A 153 10.73 -5.80 -25.79
N ASP A 154 9.86 -4.82 -25.57
CA ASP A 154 8.86 -4.41 -26.56
C ASP A 154 9.54 -3.82 -27.82
N ILE A 155 10.66 -3.10 -27.66
CA ILE A 155 11.46 -2.54 -28.76
C ILE A 155 12.30 -3.64 -29.44
N GLU A 156 13.13 -4.37 -28.69
CA GLU A 156 14.15 -5.28 -29.27
C GLU A 156 13.58 -6.63 -29.72
N LEU A 157 12.65 -7.22 -28.97
CA LEU A 157 12.12 -8.56 -29.28
C LEU A 157 10.87 -8.51 -30.15
N PHE A 158 10.00 -7.53 -29.91
CA PHE A 158 8.74 -7.40 -30.63
C PHE A 158 8.78 -6.37 -31.75
N ASN A 159 9.91 -5.66 -31.92
CA ASN A 159 10.14 -4.67 -32.97
C ASN A 159 9.03 -3.59 -33.01
N ILE A 160 8.52 -3.22 -31.84
CA ILE A 160 7.55 -2.14 -31.66
C ILE A 160 8.33 -0.83 -31.68
N ASP A 161 7.77 0.20 -32.31
CA ASP A 161 8.38 1.52 -32.35
C ASP A 161 8.52 2.13 -30.94
N THR A 162 9.60 2.88 -30.72
CA THR A 162 9.96 3.46 -29.42
C THR A 162 8.83 4.32 -28.84
N ALA A 163 8.12 5.08 -29.68
CA ALA A 163 6.99 5.90 -29.25
C ALA A 163 5.84 5.02 -28.69
N THR A 164 5.32 4.08 -29.49
CA THR A 164 4.25 3.18 -29.06
C THR A 164 4.66 2.33 -27.86
N ALA A 165 5.93 1.92 -27.77
CA ALA A 165 6.44 1.20 -26.60
C ALA A 165 6.36 2.04 -25.32
N LEU A 166 6.72 3.33 -25.39
CA LEU A 166 6.62 4.26 -24.27
C LEU A 166 5.17 4.57 -23.88
N GLU A 167 4.28 4.76 -24.86
CA GLU A 167 2.85 4.98 -24.61
C GLU A 167 2.23 3.78 -23.88
N ARG A 168 2.47 2.56 -24.40
CA ARG A 168 2.01 1.31 -23.75
C ARG A 168 2.60 1.14 -22.36
N ALA A 169 3.85 1.57 -22.15
CA ALA A 169 4.50 1.51 -20.85
C ALA A 169 3.87 2.49 -19.84
N ALA A 170 3.53 3.70 -20.29
CA ALA A 170 2.84 4.68 -19.47
C ALA A 170 1.46 4.16 -19.03
N GLU A 171 0.70 3.54 -19.95
CA GLU A 171 -0.65 3.02 -19.66
C GLU A 171 -0.65 1.82 -18.69
N ARG A 172 0.36 0.94 -18.78
CA ARG A 172 0.44 -0.26 -17.93
C ARG A 172 1.07 0.00 -16.56
N SER A 173 1.78 1.12 -16.39
CA SER A 173 2.53 1.42 -15.18
C SER A 173 1.63 1.44 -13.94
N PRO A 174 2.04 0.80 -12.82
CA PRO A 174 1.33 0.95 -11.54
C PRO A 174 1.53 2.33 -10.91
N SER A 175 2.61 3.03 -11.28
CA SER A 175 2.99 4.35 -10.75
C SER A 175 2.55 5.47 -11.70
N VAL A 176 1.89 6.48 -11.12
CA VAL A 176 1.49 7.69 -11.82
C VAL A 176 2.72 8.52 -12.20
N SER A 177 3.70 8.66 -11.30
CA SER A 177 4.93 9.41 -11.57
C SER A 177 5.75 8.80 -12.70
N LEU A 178 5.86 7.46 -12.73
CA LEU A 178 6.50 6.75 -13.83
C LEU A 178 5.72 6.90 -15.14
N SER A 179 4.39 6.83 -15.09
CA SER A 179 3.54 7.06 -16.26
C SER A 179 3.74 8.47 -16.84
N VAL A 180 3.75 9.50 -15.99
CA VAL A 180 3.99 10.89 -16.40
C VAL A 180 5.39 11.06 -17.00
N PHE A 181 6.40 10.41 -16.42
CA PHE A 181 7.76 10.41 -16.98
C PHE A 181 7.80 9.75 -18.37
N MET A 182 7.18 8.58 -18.53
CA MET A 182 7.15 7.86 -19.81
C MET A 182 6.38 8.62 -20.89
N THR A 183 5.25 9.24 -20.54
CA THR A 183 4.48 10.07 -21.47
C THR A 183 5.27 11.29 -21.94
N GLY A 184 5.94 12.02 -21.04
CA GLY A 184 6.75 13.15 -21.50
C GLY A 184 8.02 12.71 -22.24
N LEU A 185 8.57 11.52 -21.95
CA LEU A 185 9.67 10.93 -22.73
C LEU A 185 9.22 10.63 -24.16
N HIS A 186 8.01 10.07 -24.30
CA HIS A 186 7.36 9.84 -25.59
C HIS A 186 7.17 11.14 -26.37
N ASP A 187 6.60 12.17 -25.73
CA ASP A 187 6.33 13.45 -26.39
C ASP A 187 7.63 14.14 -26.83
N THR A 188 8.67 14.07 -25.99
CA THR A 188 10.00 14.61 -26.30
C THR A 188 10.64 13.85 -27.47
N PHE A 189 10.47 12.52 -27.52
CA PHE A 189 10.98 11.69 -28.62
C PHE A 189 10.30 12.02 -29.95
N ILE A 190 8.96 12.11 -29.98
CA ILE A 190 8.21 12.43 -31.21
C ILE A 190 8.51 13.85 -31.70
N THR A 191 8.60 14.81 -30.79
CA THR A 191 8.85 16.22 -31.14
C THR A 191 10.32 16.51 -31.42
N SER A 192 11.22 15.52 -31.29
CA SER A 192 12.68 15.70 -31.34
C SER A 192 13.16 16.80 -30.39
N GLY A 193 12.53 16.90 -29.23
CA GLY A 193 12.87 17.87 -28.19
C GLY A 193 14.15 17.51 -27.43
N ASP A 194 14.56 18.38 -26.51
CA ASP A 194 15.73 18.14 -25.68
C ASP A 194 15.43 17.10 -24.57
N LEU A 195 15.86 15.87 -24.82
CA LEU A 195 15.75 14.74 -23.90
C LEU A 195 16.42 15.01 -22.54
N LYS A 196 17.56 15.70 -22.56
CA LYS A 196 18.31 16.03 -21.35
C LYS A 196 17.54 17.04 -20.52
N GLU A 197 17.00 18.08 -21.15
CA GLU A 197 16.20 19.10 -20.46
C GLU A 197 14.97 18.46 -19.79
N TYR A 198 14.23 17.64 -20.53
CA TYR A 198 13.06 16.95 -19.99
C TYR A 198 13.40 16.02 -18.82
N ALA A 199 14.39 15.13 -19.00
CA ALA A 199 14.78 14.18 -17.96
C ALA A 199 15.33 14.90 -16.72
N MET A 200 16.11 15.97 -16.91
CA MET A 200 16.63 16.79 -15.82
C MET A 200 15.52 17.53 -15.06
N PHE A 201 14.54 18.08 -15.77
CA PHE A 201 13.37 18.70 -15.18
C PHE A 201 12.59 17.68 -14.33
N MET A 202 12.32 16.49 -14.87
CA MET A 202 11.60 15.46 -14.15
C MET A 202 12.39 14.93 -12.95
N ALA A 203 13.70 14.72 -13.08
CA ALA A 203 14.56 14.32 -11.97
C ALA A 203 14.49 15.32 -10.80
N ARG A 204 14.59 16.62 -11.10
CA ARG A 204 14.48 17.69 -10.11
C ARG A 204 13.11 17.70 -9.45
N ARG A 205 12.04 17.63 -10.23
CA ARG A 205 10.67 17.57 -9.71
C ARG A 205 10.47 16.40 -8.76
N LEU A 206 10.89 15.19 -9.15
CA LEU A 206 10.76 13.99 -8.33
C LEU A 206 11.59 14.06 -7.04
N LEU A 207 12.78 14.67 -7.09
CA LEU A 207 13.60 14.90 -5.91
C LEU A 207 12.98 15.96 -4.98
N GLU A 208 12.44 17.04 -5.53
CA GLU A 208 11.73 18.07 -4.77
C GLU A 208 10.50 17.49 -4.07
N ASP A 209 9.69 16.69 -4.78
CA ASP A 209 8.54 16.00 -4.21
C ASP A 209 8.96 15.08 -3.04
N LYS A 210 10.06 14.34 -3.22
CA LYS A 210 10.63 13.48 -2.15
C LYS A 210 11.14 14.30 -0.96
N MET A 211 11.83 15.41 -1.20
CA MET A 211 12.29 16.32 -0.15
C MET A 211 11.12 16.94 0.61
N ASN A 212 10.05 17.32 -0.09
CA ASN A 212 8.84 17.85 0.52
C ASN A 212 8.13 16.81 1.38
N ALA A 213 8.05 15.56 0.94
CA ALA A 213 7.53 14.45 1.74
C ALA A 213 8.36 14.24 3.03
N LEU A 214 9.69 14.22 2.92
CA LEU A 214 10.57 14.09 4.09
C LEU A 214 10.44 15.28 5.06
N ARG A 215 10.32 16.50 4.53
CA ARG A 215 10.05 17.71 5.34
C ARG A 215 8.71 17.61 6.06
N ALA A 216 7.67 17.12 5.39
CA ALA A 216 6.36 16.93 6.02
C ALA A 216 6.42 15.91 7.16
N VAL A 217 7.19 14.82 7.01
CA VAL A 217 7.44 13.86 8.10
C VAL A 217 8.21 14.51 9.24
N SER A 218 9.29 15.24 8.95
CA SER A 218 10.07 15.96 9.97
C SER A 218 9.21 16.96 10.74
N ASN A 219 8.36 17.73 10.05
CA ASN A 219 7.44 18.68 10.68
C ASN A 219 6.41 17.97 11.56
N SER A 220 5.91 16.82 11.12
CA SER A 220 4.98 15.99 11.91
C SER A 220 5.65 15.47 13.18
N LEU A 221 6.90 15.01 13.09
CA LEU A 221 7.68 14.59 14.26
C LEU A 221 7.96 15.73 15.23
N ALA A 222 8.28 16.93 14.71
CA ALA A 222 8.49 18.12 15.54
C ALA A 222 7.21 18.51 16.30
N LEU A 223 6.06 18.50 15.62
CA LEU A 223 4.76 18.78 16.24
C LEU A 223 4.39 17.73 17.30
N ILE A 224 4.66 16.45 17.05
CA ILE A 224 4.49 15.38 18.06
C ILE A 224 5.42 15.63 19.26
N GLY A 225 6.67 16.04 19.02
CA GLY A 225 7.62 16.39 20.08
C GLY A 225 7.16 17.56 20.94
N GLU A 226 6.62 18.61 20.33
CA GLU A 226 6.06 19.76 21.05
C GLU A 226 4.84 19.35 21.90
N MET A 227 3.91 18.57 21.34
CA MET A 227 2.77 18.05 22.08
C MET A 227 3.21 17.15 23.24
N TYR A 228 4.25 16.34 23.05
CA TYR A 228 4.82 15.52 24.11
C TYR A 228 5.35 16.38 25.27
N VAL A 229 6.20 17.38 24.98
CA VAL A 229 6.77 18.24 26.05
C VAL A 229 5.67 19.03 26.76
N THR A 230 4.70 19.58 26.04
CA THR A 230 3.65 20.43 26.63
C THR A 230 2.60 19.63 27.39
N MET A 231 2.00 18.60 26.77
CA MET A 231 0.87 17.86 27.36
C MET A 231 1.32 16.76 28.32
N MET A 232 2.49 16.15 28.11
CA MET A 232 2.92 14.98 28.88
C MET A 232 3.98 15.30 29.92
N VAL A 233 4.81 16.33 29.71
CA VAL A 233 5.83 16.74 30.70
C VAL A 233 5.37 17.95 31.48
N ALA A 234 5.12 19.08 30.83
CA ALA A 234 4.84 20.35 31.51
C ALA A 234 3.48 20.33 32.23
N ALA A 235 2.40 19.93 31.56
CA ALA A 235 1.06 19.94 32.16
C ALA A 235 0.93 19.02 33.39
N PRO A 236 1.38 17.75 33.37
CA PRO A 236 1.33 16.89 34.55
C PRO A 236 2.24 17.39 35.67
N LEU A 237 3.40 17.97 35.35
CA LEU A 237 4.29 18.54 36.34
C LEU A 237 3.63 19.71 37.09
N ILE A 238 3.02 20.66 36.36
CA ILE A 238 2.26 21.76 36.96
C ILE A 238 1.11 21.22 37.83
N MET A 239 0.39 20.21 37.31
CA MET A 239 -0.71 19.59 38.04
C MET A 239 -0.24 18.90 39.32
N ILE A 240 0.86 18.16 39.27
CA ILE A 240 1.47 17.49 40.44
C ILE A 240 1.89 18.53 41.47
N VAL A 241 2.60 19.60 41.06
CA VAL A 241 3.01 20.67 41.99
C VAL A 241 1.79 21.29 42.67
N MET A 242 0.74 21.61 41.91
CA MET A 242 -0.49 22.19 42.47
C MET A 242 -1.21 21.23 43.42
N MET A 243 -1.29 19.93 43.07
CA MET A 243 -1.88 18.91 43.95
C MET A 243 -1.07 18.69 45.22
N VAL A 244 0.27 18.74 45.16
CA VAL A 244 1.13 18.67 46.35
C VAL A 244 0.85 19.83 47.29
N VAL A 245 0.81 21.07 46.77
CA VAL A 245 0.48 22.26 47.58
C VAL A 245 -0.90 22.13 48.22
N MET A 246 -1.92 21.69 47.47
CA MET A 246 -3.26 21.45 48.02
C MET A 246 -3.27 20.39 49.12
N SER A 247 -2.50 19.30 48.95
CA SER A 247 -2.39 18.23 49.94
C SER A 247 -1.81 18.74 51.26
N LEU A 248 -0.84 19.66 51.22
CA LEU A 248 -0.24 20.25 52.41
C LEU A 248 -1.21 21.16 53.16
N LEU A 249 -2.10 21.83 52.44
CA LEU A 249 -3.13 22.71 53.01
C LEU A 249 -4.38 21.95 53.49
N GLY A 250 -4.39 20.61 53.37
CA GLY A 250 -5.54 19.77 53.73
C GLY A 250 -6.72 19.89 52.77
N GLY A 251 -6.51 20.42 51.56
CA GLY A 251 -7.55 20.53 50.53
C GLY A 251 -7.88 19.19 49.88
N SER A 252 -9.11 19.05 49.38
CA SER A 252 -9.52 17.92 48.54
C SER A 252 -10.18 18.41 47.26
N ILE A 253 -10.08 17.63 46.19
CA ILE A 253 -10.72 17.93 44.91
C ILE A 253 -11.89 16.96 44.76
N ALA A 254 -13.13 17.47 44.77
CA ALA A 254 -14.34 16.66 44.63
C ALA A 254 -14.42 15.48 45.64
N GLY A 255 -13.92 15.67 46.88
CA GLY A 255 -13.89 14.63 47.92
C GLY A 255 -12.77 13.61 47.75
N ILE A 256 -11.90 13.75 46.75
CA ILE A 256 -10.76 12.85 46.50
C ILE A 256 -9.49 13.46 47.11
N PRO A 257 -8.69 12.69 47.87
CA PRO A 257 -7.39 13.13 48.36
C PRO A 257 -6.45 13.48 47.20
N PRO A 258 -5.77 14.65 47.21
CA PRO A 258 -4.86 15.03 46.12
C PRO A 258 -3.73 14.02 45.89
N LEU A 259 -3.28 13.32 46.95
CA LEU A 259 -2.28 12.26 46.84
C LEU A 259 -2.72 11.11 45.91
N LEU A 260 -4.00 10.74 45.95
CA LEU A 260 -4.55 9.68 45.10
C LEU A 260 -4.64 10.15 43.63
N LEU A 261 -4.94 11.42 43.40
CA LEU A 261 -4.94 12.00 42.05
C LEU A 261 -3.52 12.06 41.46
N ILE A 262 -2.51 12.39 42.27
CA ILE A 262 -1.09 12.30 41.86
C ILE A 262 -0.75 10.87 41.44
N PHE A 263 -1.14 9.87 42.23
CA PHE A 263 -0.90 8.46 41.91
C PHE A 263 -1.56 8.06 40.58
N ILE A 264 -2.80 8.49 40.33
CA ILE A 264 -3.50 8.26 39.05
C ILE A 264 -2.75 8.94 37.89
N VAL A 265 -2.36 10.20 38.05
CA VAL A 265 -1.63 10.93 37.00
C VAL A 265 -0.31 10.23 36.68
N THR A 266 0.45 9.84 37.70
CA THR A 266 1.77 9.22 37.51
C THR A 266 1.69 7.79 36.97
N LEU A 267 0.76 6.96 37.45
CA LEU A 267 0.70 5.54 37.05
C LEU A 267 -0.23 5.25 35.88
N VAL A 268 -1.20 6.12 35.60
CA VAL A 268 -2.16 5.88 34.51
C VAL A 268 -1.95 6.90 33.40
N VAL A 269 -2.02 8.19 33.71
CA VAL A 269 -2.00 9.24 32.67
C VAL A 269 -0.66 9.28 31.94
N ILE A 270 0.46 9.26 32.67
CA ILE A 270 1.80 9.30 32.06
C ILE A 270 2.05 8.05 31.18
N PRO A 271 1.85 6.80 31.64
CA PRO A 271 2.08 5.63 30.78
C PRO A 271 1.16 5.57 29.55
N VAL A 272 -0.13 5.90 29.71
CA VAL A 272 -1.10 5.90 28.60
C VAL A 272 -0.74 6.96 27.56
N SER A 273 -0.33 8.15 27.99
CA SER A 273 0.14 9.20 27.07
C SER A 273 1.44 8.81 26.35
N ALA A 274 2.38 8.13 27.04
CA ALA A 274 3.59 7.58 26.41
C ALA A 274 3.24 6.61 25.27
N ILE A 275 2.36 5.65 25.54
CA ILE A 275 1.91 4.68 24.53
C ILE A 275 1.24 5.39 23.36
N SER A 276 0.42 6.40 23.64
CA SER A 276 -0.28 7.17 22.62
C SER A 276 0.69 7.88 21.67
N VAL A 277 1.73 8.53 22.22
CA VAL A 277 2.77 9.19 21.42
C VAL A 277 3.57 8.19 20.59
N LEU A 278 3.89 7.03 21.15
CA LEU A 278 4.61 5.97 20.43
C LEU A 278 3.81 5.53 19.19
N ILE A 279 2.50 5.30 19.34
CA ILE A 279 1.61 4.95 18.22
C ILE A 279 1.56 6.09 17.18
N MET A 280 1.53 7.35 17.61
CA MET A 280 1.54 8.48 16.68
C MET A 280 2.86 8.57 15.88
N ILE A 281 3.99 8.35 16.54
CA ILE A 281 5.31 8.33 15.88
C ILE A 281 5.36 7.20 14.85
N ASP A 282 4.95 5.98 15.22
CA ASP A 282 4.95 4.83 14.32
C ASP A 282 4.05 5.07 13.09
N SER A 283 2.85 5.63 13.31
CA SER A 283 1.92 6.01 12.23
C SER A 283 2.53 7.01 11.25
N VAL A 284 3.30 8.00 11.73
CA VAL A 284 3.96 9.00 10.87
C VAL A 284 5.15 8.38 10.14
N LEU A 285 5.97 7.58 10.82
CA LEU A 285 7.14 6.93 10.22
C LEU A 285 6.73 5.89 9.17
N SER A 286 5.60 5.20 9.35
CA SER A 286 5.10 4.22 8.38
C SER A 286 4.72 4.80 7.01
N ARG A 287 4.67 6.13 6.87
CA ARG A 287 4.31 6.83 5.62
C ARG A 287 5.50 7.06 4.67
N VAL A 288 6.73 6.88 5.14
CA VAL A 288 7.98 7.03 4.37
C VAL A 288 8.76 5.73 4.34
#